data_AF-A0A3P7PMU3-F1
#
_entry.id   AF-A0A3P7PMU3-F1
#
_cell.length_a   1.000
_cell.length_b   1.000
_cell.length_c   1.000
_cell.angle_alpha   90.00
_cell.angle_beta   90.00
_cell.angle_gamma   90.00
#
_symmetry.space_group_name_H-M   'P 1'
#
loop_
_entity.id
_entity.type
_entity.pdbx_description
1 polymer ?
#
loop_
_entity_poly.entity_id
_entity_poly.type
_entity_poly.pdbx_seq_one_letter_code
_entity_poly.pdbx_strand_id
1 'polypeptide(L)'
;MAAGHSWSGEIGIPKDVMMNALAQSRAGMKMSILPDKDELNTKELAQRVSAELKRYSIPQAVFAQRVLCRSQGTLSDLLRNPKPWSKLKSGRETFR
;
A
#
# COMPACT_ATOMS: atom_id res chain seq x y z
N MET A 1 44.86 25.74 9.21
CA MET A 1 45.75 25.23 8.13
C MET A 1 45.31 23.80 7.83
N ALA A 2 44.53 23.58 6.78
CA ALA A 2 44.05 22.26 6.38
C ALA A 2 45.02 21.67 5.34
N ALA A 3 45.61 20.51 5.63
CA ALA A 3 46.39 19.74 4.67
C ALA A 3 45.53 18.61 4.13
N GLY A 4 45.08 18.74 2.88
CA GLY A 4 44.47 17.67 2.11
C GLY A 4 45.57 16.79 1.52
N HIS A 5 45.70 15.55 2.01
CA HIS A 5 46.55 14.56 1.38
C HIS A 5 45.73 13.69 0.42
N SER A 6 46.08 13.82 -0.86
CA SER A 6 45.64 13.00 -1.98
C SER A 6 46.49 11.74 -2.05
N TRP A 7 45.86 10.56 -2.03
CA TRP A 7 46.51 9.29 -2.39
C TRP A 7 45.77 8.70 -3.58
N SER A 8 46.55 8.48 -4.65
CA SER A 8 46.15 8.08 -5.99
C SER A 8 46.54 6.62 -6.19
N GLY A 9 45.61 5.79 -6.67
CA GLY A 9 45.83 4.37 -6.94
C GLY A 9 45.04 3.89 -8.16
N GLU A 10 45.75 3.80 -9.30
CA GLU A 10 45.61 2.93 -10.49
C GLU A 10 44.27 2.68 -11.22
N ILE A 11 43.16 3.24 -10.81
CA ILE A 11 42.02 3.50 -11.70
C ILE A 11 41.56 4.92 -11.40
N GLY A 12 41.40 5.77 -12.40
CA GLY A 12 41.09 7.20 -12.27
C GLY A 12 39.68 7.50 -11.73
N ILE A 13 39.17 6.68 -10.82
CA ILE A 13 37.87 6.83 -10.18
C ILE A 13 38.12 7.39 -8.77
N PRO A 14 37.66 8.61 -8.48
CA PRO A 14 37.78 9.21 -7.16
C PRO A 14 37.19 8.30 -6.06
N LYS A 15 37.84 8.27 -4.88
CA LYS A 15 37.38 7.49 -3.72
C LYS A 15 35.95 7.83 -3.30
N ASP A 16 35.54 9.09 -3.47
CA ASP A 16 34.16 9.54 -3.23
C ASP A 16 33.17 8.89 -4.21
N VAL A 17 33.57 8.69 -5.47
CA VAL A 17 32.76 7.99 -6.48
C VAL A 17 32.60 6.52 -6.11
N MET A 18 33.66 5.85 -5.65
CA MET A 18 33.57 4.44 -5.23
C MET A 18 32.74 4.27 -3.94
N MET A 19 32.90 5.17 -2.96
CA MET A 19 32.09 5.20 -1.73
C MET A 19 30.61 5.51 -2.03
N ASN A 20 30.33 6.39 -3.00
CA ASN A 20 28.97 6.70 -3.44
C ASN A 20 28.33 5.55 -4.24
N ALA A 21 29.09 4.87 -5.11
CA ALA A 21 28.59 3.72 -5.88
C ALA A 21 28.22 2.52 -4.98
N LEU A 22 29.00 2.27 -3.92
CA LEU A 22 28.67 1.28 -2.88
C LEU A 22 27.52 1.73 -1.95
N ALA A 23 27.37 3.04 -1.73
CA ALA A 23 26.20 3.58 -1.03
C ALA A 23 24.91 3.46 -1.86
N GLN A 24 25.01 3.70 -3.18
CA GLN A 24 23.90 3.57 -4.12
C GLN A 24 23.47 2.12 -4.33
N SER A 25 24.38 1.13 -4.22
CA SER A 25 24.00 -0.29 -4.29
C SER A 25 23.27 -0.81 -3.05
N ARG A 26 23.34 -0.10 -1.90
CA ARG A 26 22.54 -0.37 -0.68
C ARG A 26 21.22 0.39 -0.63
N ALA A 27 21.00 1.37 -1.51
CA ALA A 27 19.67 1.90 -1.80
C ALA A 27 18.92 0.90 -2.69
N GLY A 28 18.72 -0.28 -2.12
CA GLY A 28 18.07 -1.42 -2.75
C GLY A 28 16.73 -1.00 -3.32
N MET A 29 16.40 -1.62 -4.46
CA MET A 29 15.04 -1.88 -4.90
C MET A 29 14.06 -1.69 -3.75
N LYS A 30 13.31 -0.58 -3.77
CA LYS A 30 12.06 -0.48 -3.03
C LYS A 30 11.10 -1.44 -3.71
N MET A 31 11.34 -2.73 -3.48
CA MET A 31 10.32 -3.75 -3.58
C MET A 31 9.35 -3.35 -2.48
N SER A 32 8.37 -2.50 -2.81
CA SER A 32 7.12 -2.46 -2.05
C SER A 32 6.44 -3.80 -2.32
N ILE A 33 7.03 -4.85 -1.74
CA ILE A 33 6.37 -6.07 -1.32
C ILE A 33 5.15 -5.57 -0.56
N LEU A 34 3.99 -5.83 -1.17
CA LEU A 34 2.63 -5.84 -0.65
C LEU A 34 2.34 -4.75 0.39
N PRO A 35 1.37 -3.83 0.15
CA PRO A 35 1.04 -2.79 1.12
C PRO A 35 1.00 -3.39 2.51
N ASP A 36 1.88 -2.88 3.37
CA ASP A 36 2.04 -3.32 4.74
C ASP A 36 0.65 -3.50 5.33
N LYS A 37 0.43 -4.70 5.88
CA LYS A 37 -0.88 -5.29 6.20
C LYS A 37 -1.68 -4.49 7.24
N ASP A 38 -1.17 -3.33 7.64
CA ASP A 38 -1.56 -2.58 8.82
C ASP A 38 -2.49 -1.38 8.54
N GLU A 39 -2.59 -0.86 7.32
CA GLU A 39 -3.54 0.24 7.03
C GLU A 39 -4.31 0.08 5.71
N LEU A 40 -5.28 -0.85 5.73
CA LEU A 40 -6.31 -0.89 4.69
C LEU A 40 -7.13 0.41 4.73
N ASN A 41 -7.10 1.23 3.67
CA ASN A 41 -7.98 2.39 3.57
C ASN A 41 -9.42 1.95 3.23
N THR A 42 -10.18 1.59 4.25
CA THR A 42 -11.56 1.10 4.13
C THR A 42 -12.48 2.08 3.40
N LYS A 43 -12.20 3.39 3.47
CA LYS A 43 -12.98 4.42 2.77
C LYS A 43 -12.75 4.35 1.26
N GLU A 44 -11.50 4.32 0.83
CA GLU A 44 -11.16 4.19 -0.59
C GLU A 44 -11.68 2.87 -1.16
N LEU A 45 -11.51 1.77 -0.41
CA LEU A 45 -12.00 0.46 -0.83
C LEU A 45 -13.53 0.44 -0.97
N ALA A 46 -14.27 0.98 0.00
CA ALA A 46 -15.72 1.10 -0.09
C ALA A 46 -16.17 1.95 -1.29
N GLN A 47 -15.46 3.02 -1.61
CA GLN A 47 -15.74 3.84 -2.79
C GLN A 47 -15.50 3.05 -4.09
N ARG A 48 -14.39 2.31 -4.19
CA ARG A 48 -14.10 1.45 -5.34
C ARG A 48 -15.16 0.36 -5.52
N VAL A 49 -15.52 -0.35 -4.46
CA VAL A 49 -16.58 -1.37 -4.50
C VAL A 49 -17.90 -0.75 -4.97
N SER A 50 -18.27 0.42 -4.44
CA SER A 50 -19.49 1.11 -4.85
C SER A 50 -19.48 1.49 -6.34
N ALA A 51 -18.34 1.98 -6.83
CA ALA A 51 -18.17 2.35 -8.23
C ALA A 51 -18.28 1.13 -9.16
N GLU A 52 -17.64 0.02 -8.80
CA GLU A 52 -17.65 -1.20 -9.62
C GLU A 52 -19.02 -1.88 -9.63
N LEU A 53 -19.72 -1.94 -8.49
CA LEU A 53 -21.10 -2.42 -8.45
C LEU A 53 -22.00 -1.61 -9.38
N LYS A 54 -21.85 -0.28 -9.40
CA LYS A 54 -22.61 0.60 -10.29
C LYS A 54 -22.21 0.40 -11.76
N ARG A 55 -20.92 0.28 -12.06
CA ARG A 55 -20.38 0.12 -13.41
C ARG A 55 -20.88 -1.15 -14.10
N TYR A 56 -20.94 -2.26 -13.35
CA TYR A 56 -21.42 -3.54 -13.86
C TYR A 56 -22.91 -3.78 -13.57
N SER A 57 -23.63 -2.78 -13.05
CA SER A 57 -25.04 -2.89 -12.64
C SER A 57 -25.31 -4.09 -11.73
N ILE A 58 -24.37 -4.41 -10.84
CA ILE A 58 -24.48 -5.52 -9.89
C ILE A 58 -25.30 -5.06 -8.68
N PRO A 59 -26.44 -5.67 -8.38
CA PRO A 59 -27.22 -5.30 -7.20
C PRO A 59 -26.45 -5.62 -5.91
N GLN A 60 -26.42 -4.67 -4.97
CA GLN A 60 -25.73 -4.84 -3.68
C GLN A 60 -26.18 -6.10 -2.93
N ALA A 61 -27.47 -6.46 -2.99
CA ALA A 61 -27.97 -7.66 -2.33
C ALA A 61 -27.32 -8.94 -2.86
N VAL A 62 -27.13 -9.03 -4.19
CA VAL A 62 -26.52 -10.18 -4.84
C VAL A 62 -25.05 -10.29 -4.44
N PHE A 63 -24.31 -9.17 -4.48
CA PHE A 63 -22.90 -9.16 -4.07
C PHE A 63 -22.73 -9.48 -2.57
N ALA A 64 -23.54 -8.86 -1.71
CA ALA A 64 -23.49 -9.07 -0.26
C ALA A 64 -23.68 -10.56 0.10
N GLN A 65 -24.63 -11.22 -0.56
CA GLN A 65 -24.95 -12.61 -0.27
C GLN A 65 -23.93 -13.58 -0.88
N ARG A 66 -23.47 -13.34 -2.11
CA ARG A 66 -22.62 -14.29 -2.85
C ARG A 66 -21.13 -14.17 -2.55
N VAL A 67 -20.66 -12.97 -2.20
CA VAL A 67 -19.22 -12.72 -1.98
C VAL A 67 -18.91 -12.60 -0.49
N LEU A 68 -19.72 -11.85 0.24
CA LEU A 68 -19.42 -11.52 1.64
C LEU A 68 -20.19 -12.39 2.64
N CYS A 69 -21.17 -13.18 2.19
CA CYS A 69 -22.09 -13.91 3.05
C CYS A 69 -22.72 -13.01 4.13
N ARG A 70 -23.19 -11.82 3.73
CA ARG A 70 -23.84 -10.82 4.58
C ARG A 70 -25.15 -10.32 3.97
N SER A 71 -25.92 -9.60 4.77
CA SER A 71 -27.16 -8.96 4.32
C SER A 71 -26.88 -7.74 3.46
N GLN A 72 -27.83 -7.36 2.59
CA GLN A 72 -27.76 -6.11 1.81
C GLN A 72 -27.64 -4.89 2.73
N GLY A 73 -28.38 -4.87 3.84
CA GLY A 73 -28.32 -3.76 4.81
C GLY A 73 -26.94 -3.59 5.42
N THR A 74 -26.27 -4.70 5.76
CA THR A 74 -24.89 -4.69 6.28
C THR A 74 -23.91 -4.10 5.25
N LEU A 75 -24.00 -4.54 3.99
CA LEU A 75 -23.14 -4.00 2.93
C LEU A 75 -23.46 -2.53 2.64
N SER A 76 -24.73 -2.14 2.65
CA SER A 76 -25.15 -0.76 2.43
C SER A 76 -24.59 0.19 3.48
N ASP A 77 -24.67 -0.18 4.77
CA ASP A 77 -24.08 0.59 5.88
C ASP A 77 -22.56 0.71 5.72
N LEU A 78 -21.89 -0.40 5.43
CA LEU A 78 -20.44 -0.47 5.22
C LEU A 78 -19.98 0.46 4.09
N LEU A 79 -20.72 0.51 2.98
CA LEU A 79 -20.37 1.34 1.83
C LEU A 79 -20.74 2.83 2.01
N ARG A 80 -21.83 3.12 2.72
CA ARG A 80 -22.28 4.50 2.95
C ARG A 80 -21.42 5.23 3.99
N ASN A 81 -21.06 4.54 5.07
CA ASN A 81 -20.28 5.10 6.18
C ASN A 81 -19.16 4.14 6.62
N PRO A 82 -18.14 3.90 5.76
CA PRO A 82 -17.08 2.97 6.10
C PRO A 82 -16.28 3.46 7.31
N LYS A 83 -16.23 2.64 8.37
CA LYS A 83 -15.40 2.91 9.56
C LYS A 83 -13.91 2.78 9.19
N PRO A 84 -13.04 3.67 9.68
CA PRO A 84 -11.60 3.54 9.43
C PRO A 84 -11.07 2.23 10.04
N TRP A 85 -10.13 1.59 9.35
CA TRP A 85 -9.57 0.27 9.70
C TRP A 85 -9.20 0.12 11.18
N SER A 86 -8.51 1.12 11.73
CA SER A 86 -8.07 1.13 13.13
C SER A 86 -9.23 1.11 14.14
N LYS A 87 -10.44 1.56 13.76
CA LYS A 87 -11.64 1.61 14.63
C LYS A 87 -12.62 0.45 14.40
N LEU A 88 -12.34 -0.47 13.49
CA LEU A 88 -13.16 -1.67 13.30
C LEU A 88 -12.94 -2.65 14.46
N LYS A 89 -13.98 -2.84 15.29
CA LYS A 89 -14.02 -3.83 16.39
C LYS A 89 -14.31 -5.26 15.89
N SER A 90 -14.95 -5.41 14.73
CA SER A 90 -15.31 -6.68 14.08
C SER A 90 -15.55 -6.43 12.59
N GLY A 91 -15.50 -7.48 11.75
CA GLY A 91 -15.78 -7.39 10.32
C GLY A 91 -14.59 -7.02 9.43
N ARG A 92 -13.36 -7.06 9.97
CA ARG A 92 -12.12 -6.86 9.21
C ARG A 92 -11.90 -7.92 8.13
N GLU A 93 -12.35 -9.15 8.39
CA GLU A 93 -12.33 -10.26 7.43
C GLU A 93 -13.14 -9.97 6.16
N THR A 94 -14.14 -9.09 6.22
CA THR A 94 -14.95 -8.68 5.06
C THR A 94 -14.12 -7.96 3.99
N PHE A 95 -12.99 -7.38 4.38
CA PHE A 95 -12.10 -6.61 3.51
C PHE A 95 -10.80 -7.34 3.16
N ARG A 96 -10.62 -8.58 3.61
CA ARG A 96 -9.47 -9.44 3.26
C ARG A 96 -9.85 -10.41 2.16
#